data_AF-A0A1H3DU70-F1
#
_entry.id   AF-A0A1H3DU70-F1
#
_cell.length_a   1.000
_cell.length_b   1.000
_cell.length_c   1.000
_cell.angle_alpha   90.00
_cell.angle_beta   90.00
_cell.angle_gamma   90.00
#
_symmetry.space_group_name_H-M   'P 1'
#
loop_
_entity.id
_entity.type
_entity.pdbx_description
1 polymer ?
#
loop_
_entity_poly.entity_id
_entity_poly.type
_entity_poly.pdbx_seq_one_letter_code
_entity_poly.pdbx_strand_id
1 'polypeptide(L)'
;MSREYSAGYEIAKNEQEAACRFEEFSSKDPLPEVPPALLNSGDIHDYARITSMVYPFEEKKLKSASYEVDFLGKVHYVNEESEVEVTELEKHKPFTLKKNSIAFLYIQTKFFLPDYIAIRFNLKITHVHRGLLLGTGPLVDPGFVGRLLIPLHNLTSKDYAIKGGDGLIWVEFTKLSPHRNWNTSAREDSAAYKSFPSKKRNLPVQVYFNKASPQDGRPASSSIPGEIAATKKHAKDAEQHAKDAANRTKWISIATILGLITLVFMTWDLISATNQHIATARDLVENLSAEKNNINNKIESLEIQIRSLTESLEKKNKGFPKNAQENYPNDSSH
;
A
#
# COMPACT_ATOMS: atom_id res chain seq x y z
N MET A 1 0.90 63.15 -10.00
CA MET A 1 0.22 62.03 -10.69
C MET A 1 -0.58 61.16 -9.73
N SER A 2 -0.07 60.69 -8.59
CA SER A 2 -0.85 59.75 -7.77
C SER A 2 -2.13 60.30 -7.13
N ARG A 3 -2.13 61.59 -6.74
CA ARG A 3 -3.35 62.29 -6.29
C ARG A 3 -4.45 62.33 -7.36
N GLU A 4 -4.12 62.21 -8.64
CA GLU A 4 -5.06 62.31 -9.76
C GLU A 4 -5.94 61.06 -9.87
N TYR A 5 -5.39 59.88 -9.56
CA TYR A 5 -6.13 58.60 -9.59
C TYR A 5 -6.88 58.29 -8.28
N SER A 6 -6.50 58.95 -7.18
CA SER A 6 -7.07 58.70 -5.84
C SER A 6 -8.58 59.00 -5.74
N ALA A 7 -9.13 59.86 -6.62
CA ALA A 7 -10.56 60.24 -6.60
C ALA A 7 -11.39 59.71 -7.78
N GLY A 8 -10.78 59.12 -8.82
CA GLY A 8 -11.48 58.88 -10.11
C GLY A 8 -11.99 57.46 -10.38
N TYR A 9 -11.47 56.45 -9.69
CA TYR A 9 -11.80 55.04 -9.97
C TYR A 9 -12.63 54.43 -8.83
N GLU A 10 -13.75 53.79 -9.15
CA GLU A 10 -14.47 52.89 -8.24
C GLU A 10 -14.07 51.42 -8.50
N ILE A 11 -14.49 50.47 -7.66
CA ILE A 11 -14.28 49.03 -7.98
C ILE A 11 -14.98 48.68 -9.31
N ALA A 12 -14.30 47.92 -10.17
CA ALA A 12 -14.83 47.53 -11.48
C ALA A 12 -16.14 46.74 -11.34
N LYS A 13 -17.14 47.10 -12.15
CA LYS A 13 -18.51 46.57 -12.08
C LYS A 13 -18.69 45.28 -12.86
N ASN A 14 -17.84 45.04 -13.85
CA ASN A 14 -17.86 43.86 -14.70
C ASN A 14 -16.44 43.48 -15.18
N GLU A 15 -16.31 42.28 -15.75
CA GLU A 15 -15.02 41.76 -16.22
C GLU A 15 -14.45 42.57 -17.40
N GLN A 16 -15.31 43.16 -18.23
CA GLN A 16 -14.90 43.98 -19.37
C GLN A 16 -14.23 45.27 -18.89
N GLU A 17 -14.81 45.95 -17.91
CA GLU A 17 -14.23 47.13 -17.28
C GLU A 17 -12.88 46.80 -16.61
N ALA A 18 -12.80 45.66 -15.92
CA ALA A 18 -11.54 45.19 -15.35
C ALA A 18 -10.47 44.96 -16.43
N ALA A 19 -10.85 44.35 -17.57
CA ALA A 19 -9.93 44.15 -18.69
C ALA A 19 -9.48 45.47 -19.33
N CYS A 20 -10.37 46.45 -19.51
CA CYS A 20 -10.01 47.77 -20.04
C CYS A 20 -9.01 48.49 -19.14
N ARG A 21 -9.22 48.47 -17.82
CA ARG A 21 -8.29 49.06 -16.84
C ARG A 21 -6.95 48.33 -16.83
N PHE A 22 -6.96 47.01 -16.97
CA PHE A 22 -5.71 46.26 -17.13
C PHE A 22 -4.94 46.70 -18.37
N GLU A 23 -5.58 46.86 -19.53
CA GLU A 23 -4.88 47.31 -20.74
C GLU A 23 -4.27 48.72 -20.53
N GLU A 24 -4.99 49.63 -19.86
CA GLU A 24 -4.49 50.97 -19.52
C GLU A 24 -3.26 50.93 -18.58
N PHE A 25 -3.30 50.09 -17.54
CA PHE A 25 -2.30 50.09 -16.45
C PHE A 25 -1.32 48.92 -16.50
N SER A 26 -1.37 48.07 -17.52
CA SER A 26 -0.56 46.84 -17.63
C SER A 26 0.93 47.10 -17.48
N SER A 27 1.44 48.15 -18.12
CA SER A 27 2.84 48.57 -18.01
C SER A 27 3.01 50.00 -17.45
N LYS A 28 1.94 50.60 -16.91
CA LYS A 28 1.96 51.95 -16.33
C LYS A 28 1.56 51.86 -14.87
N ASP A 29 2.49 52.16 -13.97
CA ASP A 29 2.23 52.15 -12.52
C ASP A 29 1.49 53.43 -12.09
N PRO A 30 0.22 53.36 -11.65
CA PRO A 30 -0.53 54.53 -11.22
C PRO A 30 -0.07 55.10 -9.88
N LEU A 31 0.67 54.33 -9.08
CA LEU A 31 1.10 54.68 -7.72
C LEU A 31 2.63 54.54 -7.57
N PRO A 32 3.43 55.30 -8.36
CA PRO A 32 4.88 55.15 -8.40
C PRO A 32 5.59 55.46 -7.06
N GLU A 33 4.94 56.19 -6.16
CA GLU A 33 5.42 56.52 -4.83
C GLU A 33 5.36 55.34 -3.85
N VAL A 34 4.51 54.34 -4.10
CA VAL A 34 4.47 53.12 -3.29
C VAL A 34 5.80 52.39 -3.52
N PRO A 35 6.62 52.15 -2.48
CA PRO A 35 7.91 51.50 -2.68
C PRO A 35 7.73 50.03 -3.10
N PRO A 36 8.70 49.45 -3.82
CA PRO A 36 8.77 48.01 -4.07
C PRO A 36 8.79 47.20 -2.77
N ALA A 37 7.66 46.61 -2.41
CA ALA A 37 7.48 45.86 -1.17
C ALA A 37 6.24 44.94 -1.26
N LEU A 38 6.06 44.12 -0.22
CA LEU A 38 4.77 43.51 0.07
C LEU A 38 3.75 44.63 0.35
N LEU A 39 2.65 44.63 -0.40
CA LEU A 39 1.62 45.64 -0.29
C LEU A 39 0.77 45.46 0.98
N ASN A 40 0.50 46.56 1.67
CA ASN A 40 -0.48 46.59 2.76
C ASN A 40 -1.92 46.64 2.21
N SER A 41 -2.92 46.52 3.08
CA SER A 41 -4.33 46.53 2.70
C SER A 41 -4.77 47.77 1.91
N GLY A 42 -4.24 48.95 2.26
CA GLY A 42 -4.55 50.20 1.58
C GLY A 42 -4.00 50.23 0.16
N ASP A 43 -2.74 49.83 -0.01
CA ASP A 43 -2.12 49.75 -1.33
C ASP A 43 -2.80 48.68 -2.20
N ILE A 44 -3.13 47.51 -1.63
CA ILE A 44 -3.91 46.48 -2.34
C ILE A 44 -5.25 47.04 -2.79
N HIS A 45 -5.95 47.76 -1.92
CA HIS A 45 -7.24 48.37 -2.24
C HIS A 45 -7.11 49.37 -3.40
N ASP A 46 -6.14 50.29 -3.34
CA ASP A 46 -5.96 51.28 -4.38
C ASP A 46 -5.52 50.68 -5.71
N TYR A 47 -4.59 49.71 -5.71
CA TYR A 47 -4.23 49.00 -6.93
C TYR A 47 -5.39 48.18 -7.50
N ALA A 48 -6.19 47.51 -6.67
CA ALA A 48 -7.36 46.76 -7.12
C ALA A 48 -8.42 47.69 -7.72
N ARG A 49 -8.66 48.84 -7.09
CA ARG A 49 -9.59 49.87 -7.57
C ARG A 49 -9.13 50.48 -8.89
N ILE A 50 -7.86 50.84 -9.03
CA ILE A 50 -7.35 51.55 -10.22
C ILE A 50 -7.10 50.58 -11.38
N THR A 51 -6.36 49.50 -11.13
CA THR A 51 -5.87 48.59 -12.19
C THR A 51 -6.76 47.37 -12.42
N SER A 52 -7.68 47.08 -11.49
CA SER A 52 -8.48 45.84 -11.49
C SER A 52 -7.65 44.56 -11.46
N MET A 53 -6.48 44.59 -10.80
CA MET A 53 -5.58 43.43 -10.70
C MET A 53 -6.23 42.15 -10.13
N VAL A 54 -7.38 42.28 -9.46
CA VAL A 54 -8.24 41.18 -9.01
C VAL A 54 -9.69 41.50 -9.38
N TYR A 55 -10.42 40.52 -9.93
CA TYR A 55 -11.85 40.65 -10.21
C TYR A 55 -12.59 39.31 -9.99
N PRO A 56 -13.75 39.32 -9.31
CA PRO A 56 -14.33 40.44 -8.58
C PRO A 56 -13.50 40.79 -7.34
N PHE A 57 -13.52 42.07 -6.95
CA PHE A 57 -12.86 42.56 -5.74
C PHE A 57 -13.90 42.98 -4.69
N GLU A 58 -13.76 42.48 -3.46
CA GLU A 58 -14.62 42.82 -2.33
C GLU A 58 -13.77 43.31 -1.17
N GLU A 59 -13.89 44.59 -0.83
CA GLU A 59 -13.05 45.24 0.20
C GLU A 59 -13.04 44.50 1.54
N LYS A 60 -14.18 43.92 1.96
CA LYS A 60 -14.30 43.14 3.20
C LYS A 60 -13.39 41.90 3.26
N LYS A 61 -12.83 41.45 2.14
CA LYS A 61 -11.91 40.31 2.05
C LYS A 61 -10.45 40.71 2.21
N LEU A 62 -10.16 42.00 2.35
CA LEU A 62 -8.83 42.50 2.68
C LEU A 62 -8.44 42.11 4.11
N LYS A 63 -7.16 41.78 4.24
CA LYS A 63 -6.41 41.75 5.48
C LYS A 63 -5.26 42.72 5.37
N SER A 64 -4.56 42.94 6.50
CA SER A 64 -3.47 43.90 6.63
C SER A 64 -2.42 43.88 5.51
N ALA A 65 -2.13 42.72 4.90
CA ALA A 65 -1.18 42.58 3.78
C ALA A 65 -1.55 41.45 2.79
N SER A 66 -2.83 41.07 2.74
CA SER A 66 -3.28 39.98 1.85
C SER A 66 -4.76 40.10 1.52
N TYR A 67 -5.21 39.39 0.49
CA TYR A 67 -6.62 39.32 0.08
C TYR A 67 -7.15 37.87 0.14
N GLU A 68 -8.35 37.66 0.65
CA GLU A 68 -9.02 36.34 0.63
C GLU A 68 -9.60 36.03 -0.74
N VAL A 69 -9.34 34.82 -1.26
CA VAL A 69 -10.02 34.30 -2.46
C VAL A 69 -10.85 33.08 -2.10
N ASP A 70 -12.09 33.10 -2.57
CA ASP A 70 -13.09 32.08 -2.26
C ASP A 70 -12.84 30.74 -2.96
N PHE A 71 -13.30 29.69 -2.30
CA PHE A 71 -13.51 28.38 -2.87
C PHE A 71 -14.74 28.38 -3.79
N LEU A 72 -14.61 28.94 -4.99
CA LEU A 72 -15.65 28.98 -6.03
C LEU A 72 -15.04 28.73 -7.40
N GLY A 73 -15.82 28.15 -8.32
CA GLY A 73 -15.41 27.85 -9.69
C GLY A 73 -15.54 26.36 -10.04
N LYS A 74 -14.76 25.90 -11.02
CA LYS A 74 -14.84 24.53 -11.51
C LYS A 74 -13.86 23.63 -10.78
N VAL A 75 -14.36 22.55 -10.20
CA VAL A 75 -13.55 21.51 -9.57
C VAL A 75 -13.42 20.36 -10.55
N HIS A 76 -12.19 20.00 -10.88
CA HIS A 76 -11.84 18.85 -11.71
C HIS A 76 -11.20 17.78 -10.82
N TYR A 77 -11.67 16.54 -10.87
CA TYR A 77 -11.03 15.45 -10.14
C TYR A 77 -11.18 14.13 -10.91
N VAL A 78 -10.32 13.17 -10.59
CA VAL A 78 -10.42 11.81 -11.12
C VAL A 78 -11.18 10.97 -10.10
N ASN A 79 -12.28 10.34 -10.54
CA ASN A 79 -13.08 9.47 -9.69
C ASN A 79 -12.43 8.08 -9.54
N GLU A 80 -13.06 7.18 -8.78
CA GLU A 80 -12.55 5.82 -8.53
C GLU A 80 -12.52 4.97 -9.81
N GLU A 81 -13.37 5.28 -10.79
CA GLU A 81 -13.46 4.61 -12.09
C GLU A 81 -12.41 5.14 -13.10
N SER A 82 -11.51 6.00 -12.64
CA SER A 82 -10.51 6.66 -13.49
C SER A 82 -11.18 7.46 -14.61
N GLU A 83 -12.25 8.19 -14.32
CA GLU A 83 -12.89 9.18 -15.19
C GLU A 83 -12.68 10.59 -14.64
N VAL A 84 -12.63 11.59 -15.52
CA VAL A 84 -12.50 13.00 -15.12
C VAL A 84 -13.89 13.57 -14.88
N GLU A 85 -14.21 13.87 -13.63
CA GLU A 85 -15.44 14.57 -13.27
C GLU A 85 -15.19 16.07 -13.12
N VAL A 86 -16.16 16.86 -13.57
CA VAL A 86 -16.14 18.32 -13.45
C VAL A 86 -17.39 18.77 -12.74
N THR A 87 -17.22 19.50 -11.65
CA THR A 87 -18.32 20.07 -10.87
C THR A 87 -18.17 21.58 -10.79
N GLU A 88 -19.20 22.33 -11.13
CA GLU A 88 -19.26 23.76 -10.84
C GLU A 88 -19.66 23.95 -9.37
N LEU A 89 -18.83 24.65 -8.61
CA LEU A 89 -19.07 24.87 -7.19
C LEU A 89 -19.84 26.15 -6.96
N GLU A 90 -21.11 26.00 -6.56
CA GLU A 90 -21.98 27.11 -6.20
C GLU A 90 -21.78 27.56 -4.76
N LYS A 91 -22.12 28.84 -4.50
CA LYS A 91 -22.05 29.44 -3.17
C LYS A 91 -22.92 28.66 -2.17
N HIS A 92 -22.38 28.45 -0.98
CA HIS A 92 -22.96 27.70 0.15
C HIS A 92 -23.23 26.21 -0.09
N LYS A 93 -23.02 25.69 -1.31
CA LYS A 93 -23.13 24.25 -1.56
C LYS A 93 -21.91 23.52 -1.01
N PRO A 94 -22.08 22.38 -0.32
CA PRO A 94 -20.97 21.59 0.15
C PRO A 94 -20.29 20.86 -1.02
N PHE A 95 -18.97 20.84 -1.01
CA PHE A 95 -18.14 19.97 -1.82
C PHE A 95 -17.33 19.07 -0.89
N THR A 96 -17.25 17.79 -1.24
CA THR A 96 -16.53 16.80 -0.44
C THR A 96 -15.30 16.33 -1.19
N LEU A 97 -14.12 16.77 -0.74
CA LEU A 97 -12.86 16.24 -1.23
C LEU A 97 -12.56 14.92 -0.52
N LYS A 98 -12.55 13.82 -1.27
CA LYS A 98 -12.36 12.48 -0.72
C LYS A 98 -11.03 12.33 0.00
N LYS A 99 -10.99 11.50 1.04
CA LYS A 99 -9.73 11.12 1.69
C LYS A 99 -8.72 10.58 0.67
N ASN A 100 -7.44 10.84 0.90
CA ASN A 100 -6.33 10.40 0.04
C ASN A 100 -6.52 10.75 -1.45
N SER A 101 -7.15 11.89 -1.76
CA SER A 101 -7.45 12.30 -3.14
C SER A 101 -6.84 13.66 -3.48
N ILE A 102 -6.88 13.98 -4.77
CA ILE A 102 -6.48 15.27 -5.33
C ILE A 102 -7.64 15.81 -6.17
N ALA A 103 -7.89 17.11 -6.06
CA ALA A 103 -8.77 17.84 -6.96
C ALA A 103 -8.08 19.12 -7.44
N PHE A 104 -8.48 19.61 -8.62
CA PHE A 104 -7.97 20.84 -9.20
C PHE A 104 -9.11 21.86 -9.25
N LEU A 105 -8.96 22.95 -8.50
CA LEU A 105 -9.92 24.05 -8.51
C LEU A 105 -9.47 25.10 -9.52
N TYR A 106 -10.28 25.29 -10.56
CA TYR A 106 -10.19 26.45 -11.45
C TYR A 106 -11.05 27.57 -10.87
N ILE A 107 -10.40 28.48 -10.14
CA ILE A 107 -11.11 29.48 -9.32
C ILE A 107 -11.94 30.45 -10.16
N GLN A 108 -13.03 30.94 -9.59
CA GLN A 108 -13.86 31.96 -10.24
C GLN A 108 -13.15 33.32 -10.33
N THR A 109 -12.37 33.67 -9.32
CA THR A 109 -11.63 34.93 -9.27
C THR A 109 -10.57 34.96 -10.37
N LYS A 110 -10.58 36.05 -11.14
CA LYS A 110 -9.64 36.31 -12.22
C LYS A 110 -8.64 37.38 -11.80
N PHE A 111 -7.39 37.17 -12.15
CA PHE A 111 -6.31 38.11 -11.92
C PHE A 111 -5.94 38.81 -13.22
N PHE A 112 -5.62 40.09 -13.10
CA PHE A 112 -5.15 40.96 -14.19
C PHE A 112 -3.86 41.65 -13.72
N LEU A 113 -2.80 40.89 -13.49
CA LEU A 113 -1.60 41.39 -12.83
C LEU A 113 -0.82 42.32 -13.75
N PRO A 114 -0.61 43.61 -13.39
CA PRO A 114 0.30 44.47 -14.12
C PRO A 114 1.73 43.92 -14.12
N ASP A 115 2.58 44.42 -15.02
CA ASP A 115 3.98 43.99 -15.17
C ASP A 115 4.85 44.29 -13.94
N TYR A 116 4.36 45.12 -13.01
CA TYR A 116 5.06 45.52 -11.80
C TYR A 116 4.48 44.91 -10.53
N ILE A 117 3.49 44.01 -10.61
CA ILE A 117 2.92 43.29 -9.47
C ILE A 117 3.03 41.79 -9.68
N ALA A 118 3.72 41.10 -8.76
CA ALA A 118 3.66 39.65 -8.64
C ALA A 118 2.71 39.27 -7.49
N ILE A 119 2.15 38.07 -7.54
CA ILE A 119 1.40 37.53 -6.40
C ILE A 119 1.98 36.20 -5.93
N ARG A 120 1.88 35.97 -4.63
CA ARG A 120 2.05 34.67 -4.01
C ARG A 120 0.77 34.31 -3.30
N PHE A 121 0.41 33.03 -3.27
CA PHE A 121 -0.75 32.62 -2.50
C PHE A 121 -0.47 31.40 -1.62
N ASN A 122 -1.10 31.40 -0.45
CA ASN A 122 -1.00 30.32 0.52
C ASN A 122 -2.41 29.85 0.91
N LEU A 123 -2.53 28.57 1.28
CA LEU A 123 -3.79 28.04 1.77
C LEU A 123 -4.13 28.67 3.14
N LYS A 124 -5.41 28.94 3.40
CA LYS A 124 -5.86 29.41 4.71
C LYS A 124 -5.48 28.41 5.78
N ILE A 125 -4.97 28.90 6.91
CA ILE A 125 -4.45 28.07 8.00
C ILE A 125 -5.47 27.05 8.53
N THR A 126 -6.77 27.37 8.47
CA THR A 126 -7.85 26.45 8.84
C THR A 126 -7.91 25.21 7.95
N HIS A 127 -7.60 25.34 6.66
CA HIS A 127 -7.54 24.22 5.72
C HIS A 127 -6.26 23.40 5.93
N VAL A 128 -5.14 24.07 6.17
CA VAL A 128 -3.85 23.43 6.46
C VAL A 128 -3.95 22.54 7.71
N HIS A 129 -4.49 23.07 8.82
CA HIS A 129 -4.65 22.28 10.06
C HIS A 129 -5.67 21.15 9.95
N ARG A 130 -6.61 21.25 9.02
CA ARG A 130 -7.53 20.16 8.70
C ARG A 130 -6.93 19.16 7.67
N GLY A 131 -5.64 19.30 7.35
CA GLY A 131 -4.86 18.34 6.57
C GLY A 131 -4.98 18.47 5.05
N LEU A 132 -5.48 19.61 4.56
CA LEU A 132 -5.34 19.94 3.15
C LEU A 132 -3.96 20.49 2.85
N LEU A 133 -3.42 20.07 1.71
CA LEU A 133 -2.17 20.59 1.20
C LEU A 133 -2.38 21.27 -0.15
N LEU A 134 -1.72 22.42 -0.26
CA LEU A 134 -1.47 23.15 -1.49
C LEU A 134 0.04 23.12 -1.71
N GLY A 135 0.50 23.05 -2.97
CA GLY A 135 1.92 23.25 -3.30
C GLY A 135 2.46 24.52 -2.62
N THR A 136 3.71 24.50 -2.16
CA THR A 136 4.29 25.53 -1.29
C THR A 136 4.33 26.91 -1.94
N GLY A 137 3.41 27.80 -1.56
CA GLY A 137 3.42 29.23 -1.87
C GLY A 137 3.72 29.58 -3.34
N PRO A 138 2.88 29.16 -4.31
CA PRO A 138 3.17 29.36 -5.72
C PRO A 138 3.26 30.85 -6.04
N LEU A 139 4.29 31.23 -6.79
CA LEU A 139 4.45 32.56 -7.35
C LEU A 139 3.73 32.61 -8.70
N VAL A 140 2.97 33.68 -8.92
CA VAL A 140 2.39 34.02 -10.22
C VAL A 140 3.10 35.25 -10.74
N ASP A 141 3.69 35.09 -11.92
CA ASP A 141 4.51 36.12 -12.55
C ASP A 141 3.67 37.38 -12.88
N PRO A 142 4.28 38.58 -12.79
CA PRO A 142 3.66 39.81 -13.26
C PRO A 142 3.29 39.72 -14.74
N GLY A 143 2.24 40.45 -15.16
CA GLY A 143 1.70 40.39 -16.52
C GLY A 143 0.76 39.20 -16.77
N PHE A 144 0.56 38.33 -15.77
CA PHE A 144 -0.41 37.23 -15.83
C PHE A 144 -1.85 37.77 -15.88
N VAL A 145 -2.63 37.24 -16.81
CA VAL A 145 -4.07 37.47 -16.89
C VAL A 145 -4.77 36.11 -16.94
N GLY A 146 -5.67 35.84 -16.01
CA GLY A 146 -6.42 34.59 -16.00
C GLY A 146 -6.87 34.13 -14.62
N ARG A 147 -7.43 32.93 -14.57
CA ARG A 147 -7.85 32.25 -13.36
C ARG A 147 -6.81 31.22 -12.97
N LEU A 148 -6.61 31.03 -11.67
CA LEU A 148 -5.66 30.04 -11.17
C LEU A 148 -6.26 28.64 -11.21
N LEU A 149 -5.43 27.66 -11.54
CA LEU A 149 -5.74 26.24 -11.39
C LEU A 149 -4.96 25.72 -10.18
N ILE A 150 -5.63 25.54 -9.05
CA ILE A 150 -4.97 25.20 -7.79
C ILE A 150 -5.20 23.71 -7.47
N PRO A 151 -4.12 22.90 -7.34
CA PRO A 151 -4.23 21.53 -6.88
C PRO A 151 -4.45 21.51 -5.36
N LEU A 152 -5.46 20.76 -4.93
CA LEU A 152 -5.82 20.55 -3.53
C LEU A 152 -5.69 19.06 -3.22
N HIS A 153 -4.77 18.73 -2.31
CA HIS A 153 -4.59 17.37 -1.83
C HIS A 153 -5.30 17.21 -0.48
N ASN A 154 -6.10 16.16 -0.34
CA ASN A 154 -6.54 15.67 0.95
C ASN A 154 -5.74 14.42 1.29
N LEU A 155 -4.68 14.57 2.09
CA LEU A 155 -3.84 13.46 2.54
C LEU A 155 -4.30 12.86 3.87
N THR A 156 -5.51 13.22 4.32
CA THR A 156 -6.05 12.70 5.58
C THR A 156 -6.81 11.41 5.37
N SER A 157 -7.08 10.69 6.46
CA SER A 157 -7.93 9.50 6.46
C SER A 157 -9.43 9.82 6.43
N LYS A 158 -9.83 11.10 6.37
CA LYS A 158 -11.22 11.56 6.43
C LYS A 158 -11.59 12.37 5.20
N ASP A 159 -12.85 12.26 4.80
CA ASP A 159 -13.41 13.12 3.77
C ASP A 159 -13.44 14.57 4.28
N TYR A 160 -13.12 15.51 3.40
CA TYR A 160 -13.03 16.92 3.72
C TYR A 160 -14.19 17.69 3.08
N ALA A 161 -15.11 18.18 3.90
CA ALA A 161 -16.18 19.08 3.45
C ALA A 161 -15.72 20.55 3.45
N ILE A 162 -15.95 21.25 2.33
CA ILE A 162 -15.79 22.70 2.14
C ILE A 162 -17.09 23.25 1.59
N LYS A 163 -17.55 24.43 2.00
CA LYS A 163 -18.68 25.08 1.33
C LYS A 163 -18.17 26.03 0.26
N GLY A 164 -18.88 26.08 -0.87
CA GLY A 164 -18.60 27.07 -1.90
C GLY A 164 -18.73 28.48 -1.35
N GLY A 165 -17.78 29.36 -1.69
CA GLY A 165 -17.73 30.73 -1.17
C GLY A 165 -17.01 30.87 0.17
N ASP A 166 -16.60 29.78 0.82
CA ASP A 166 -15.68 29.87 1.95
C ASP A 166 -14.30 30.32 1.46
N GLY A 167 -13.60 31.17 2.20
CA GLY A 167 -12.26 31.61 1.82
C GLY A 167 -11.25 30.46 1.80
N LEU A 168 -10.60 30.24 0.65
CA LEU A 168 -9.65 29.15 0.40
C LEU A 168 -8.21 29.60 0.64
N ILE A 169 -7.79 30.66 -0.04
CA ILE A 169 -6.39 31.11 -0.09
C ILE A 169 -6.25 32.57 0.33
N TRP A 170 -5.08 32.89 0.87
CA TRP A 170 -4.59 34.25 1.06
C TRP A 170 -3.65 34.59 -0.08
N VAL A 171 -3.89 35.72 -0.73
CA VAL A 171 -3.05 36.24 -1.82
C VAL A 171 -2.29 37.45 -1.31
N GLU A 172 -0.97 37.38 -1.41
CA GLU A 172 -0.03 38.46 -1.12
C GLU A 172 0.37 39.13 -2.44
N PHE A 173 0.41 40.46 -2.45
CA PHE A 173 0.78 41.25 -3.63
C PHE A 173 2.12 41.91 -3.38
N THR A 174 3.08 41.69 -4.26
CA THR A 174 4.41 42.29 -4.14
C THR A 174 4.66 43.19 -5.33
N LYS A 175 4.98 44.46 -5.05
CA LYS A 175 5.44 45.40 -6.06
C LYS A 175 6.90 45.13 -6.38
N LEU A 176 7.21 45.00 -7.66
CA LEU A 176 8.55 44.69 -8.12
C LEU A 176 9.49 45.90 -8.02
N SER A 177 10.79 45.60 -8.02
CA SER A 177 11.82 46.62 -8.16
C SER A 177 11.56 47.52 -9.37
N PRO A 178 11.95 48.81 -9.34
CA PRO A 178 11.63 49.75 -10.40
C PRO A 178 12.27 49.32 -11.73
N HIS A 179 11.53 49.46 -12.83
CA HIS A 179 12.03 49.24 -14.18
C HIS A 179 11.55 50.37 -15.10
N ARG A 180 12.37 50.71 -16.09
CA ARG A 180 12.15 51.85 -17.01
C ARG A 180 10.81 51.84 -17.74
N ASN A 181 10.19 50.67 -17.86
CA ASN A 181 8.89 50.52 -18.54
C ASN A 181 7.73 51.09 -17.72
N TRP A 182 7.83 51.10 -16.37
CA TRP A 182 6.72 51.50 -15.48
C TRP A 182 7.11 52.48 -14.38
N ASN A 183 8.40 52.72 -14.15
CA ASN A 183 8.88 53.63 -13.11
C ASN A 183 10.08 54.46 -13.60
N THR A 184 9.97 55.78 -13.48
CA THR A 184 10.98 56.75 -13.90
C THR A 184 12.23 56.77 -13.01
N SER A 185 12.14 56.24 -11.79
CA SER A 185 13.26 56.13 -10.84
C SER A 185 14.09 54.87 -11.06
N ALA A 186 13.83 54.12 -12.13
CA ALA A 186 14.57 52.92 -12.46
C ALA A 186 16.01 53.20 -12.87
N ARG A 187 16.90 52.24 -12.62
CA ARG A 187 18.29 52.29 -13.06
C ARG A 187 18.37 52.36 -14.59
N GLU A 188 19.15 53.31 -15.12
CA GLU A 188 19.38 53.49 -16.55
C GLU A 188 20.06 52.25 -17.18
N ASP A 189 20.98 51.62 -16.46
CA ASP A 189 21.76 50.45 -16.88
C ASP A 189 21.06 49.10 -16.67
N SER A 190 19.74 49.10 -16.46
CA SER A 190 18.96 47.87 -16.24
C SER A 190 18.92 46.97 -17.48
N ALA A 191 19.11 45.66 -17.24
CA ALA A 191 18.85 44.64 -18.26
C ALA A 191 17.39 44.69 -18.72
N ALA A 192 17.11 44.17 -19.92
CA ALA A 192 15.76 44.15 -20.46
C ALA A 192 14.82 43.31 -19.59
N TYR A 193 13.66 43.87 -19.22
CA TYR A 193 12.58 43.13 -18.58
C TYR A 193 11.99 42.07 -19.50
N LYS A 194 11.77 40.87 -18.96
CA LYS A 194 11.12 39.77 -19.65
C LYS A 194 9.63 39.75 -19.33
N SER A 195 8.82 40.30 -20.23
CA SER A 195 7.37 40.37 -20.06
C SER A 195 6.70 38.99 -20.07
N PHE A 196 5.53 38.91 -19.43
CA PHE A 196 4.71 37.71 -19.48
C PHE A 196 4.27 37.42 -20.93
N PRO A 197 4.41 36.16 -21.42
CA PRO A 197 4.01 35.84 -22.78
C PRO A 197 2.49 36.01 -22.97
N SER A 198 2.07 36.84 -23.91
CA SER A 198 0.64 37.09 -24.21
C SER A 198 -0.14 35.80 -24.50
N LYS A 199 0.47 34.85 -25.21
CA LYS A 199 -0.10 33.51 -25.49
C LYS A 199 -0.38 32.63 -24.27
N LYS A 200 0.13 33.00 -23.09
CA LYS A 200 -0.11 32.30 -21.81
C LYS A 200 -1.20 32.97 -20.96
N ARG A 201 -1.84 34.03 -21.46
CA ARG A 201 -2.99 34.67 -20.80
C ARG A 201 -4.25 33.86 -21.05
N ASN A 202 -5.15 33.83 -20.05
CA ASN A 202 -6.47 33.19 -20.11
C ASN A 202 -6.44 31.73 -20.59
N LEU A 203 -5.43 30.96 -20.17
CA LEU A 203 -5.31 29.56 -20.56
C LEU A 203 -6.51 28.75 -20.05
N PRO A 204 -7.12 27.91 -20.91
CA PRO A 204 -8.13 26.97 -20.48
C PRO A 204 -7.50 25.85 -19.66
N VAL A 205 -8.29 25.24 -18.77
CA VAL A 205 -7.85 24.17 -17.87
C VAL A 205 -7.12 23.04 -18.61
N GLN A 206 -7.65 22.63 -19.77
CA GLN A 206 -7.08 21.54 -20.56
C GLN A 206 -5.64 21.78 -21.00
N VAL A 207 -5.22 23.04 -21.23
CA VAL A 207 -3.83 23.35 -21.59
C VAL A 207 -2.89 23.05 -20.44
N TYR A 208 -3.31 23.26 -19.19
CA TYR A 208 -2.52 22.90 -18.02
C TYR A 208 -2.38 21.38 -17.90
N PHE A 209 -3.47 20.63 -18.08
CA PHE A 209 -3.42 19.16 -18.01
C PHE A 209 -2.61 18.55 -19.15
N ASN A 210 -2.77 19.02 -20.39
CA ASN A 210 -1.95 18.59 -21.52
C ASN A 210 -0.45 18.84 -21.29
N LYS A 211 -0.11 19.90 -20.56
CA LYS A 211 1.29 20.19 -20.22
C LYS A 211 1.82 19.31 -19.09
N ALA A 212 0.99 19.01 -18.10
CA ALA A 212 1.37 18.18 -16.95
C ALA A 212 1.42 16.68 -17.30
N SER A 213 0.49 16.23 -18.16
CA SER A 213 0.32 14.85 -18.61
C SER A 213 0.23 14.81 -20.14
N PRO A 214 1.35 14.94 -20.87
CA PRO A 214 1.33 15.04 -22.34
C PRO A 214 0.76 13.81 -23.07
N GLN A 215 0.74 12.65 -22.41
CA GLN A 215 0.32 11.38 -23.01
C GLN A 215 -1.20 11.27 -23.16
N ASP A 216 -1.96 11.77 -22.19
CA ASP A 216 -3.42 11.59 -22.13
C ASP A 216 -4.18 12.89 -21.83
N GLY A 217 -3.49 13.97 -21.46
CA GLY A 217 -4.09 15.26 -21.12
C GLY A 217 -4.94 15.21 -19.84
N ARG A 218 -4.75 14.21 -18.98
CA ARG A 218 -5.59 14.00 -17.80
C ARG A 218 -5.01 14.69 -16.57
N PRO A 219 -5.86 15.21 -15.67
CA PRO A 219 -5.40 15.68 -14.36
C PRO A 219 -4.72 14.53 -13.61
N ALA A 220 -3.65 14.86 -12.87
CA ALA A 220 -2.99 13.87 -12.03
C ALA A 220 -3.97 13.30 -11.00
N SER A 221 -3.95 11.99 -10.79
CA SER A 221 -4.74 11.30 -9.77
C SER A 221 -3.87 10.89 -8.58
N SER A 222 -4.51 10.62 -7.45
CA SER A 222 -3.81 10.07 -6.28
C SER A 222 -3.53 8.59 -6.52
N SER A 223 -2.30 8.14 -6.24
CA SER A 223 -1.93 6.72 -6.32
C SER A 223 -2.42 5.91 -5.11
N ILE A 224 -2.75 6.58 -3.99
CA ILE A 224 -3.07 5.93 -2.73
C ILE A 224 -4.34 5.06 -2.81
N PRO A 225 -5.47 5.52 -3.41
CA PRO A 225 -6.66 4.69 -3.54
C PRO A 225 -6.40 3.37 -4.29
N GLY A 226 -5.60 3.43 -5.38
CA GLY A 226 -5.23 2.25 -6.17
C GLY A 226 -4.42 1.25 -5.35
N GLU A 227 -3.43 1.72 -4.59
CA GLU A 227 -2.59 0.86 -3.74
C GLU A 227 -3.39 0.22 -2.60
N ILE A 228 -4.31 0.97 -1.99
CA ILE A 228 -5.22 0.44 -0.96
C ILE A 228 -6.15 -0.61 -1.56
N ALA A 229 -6.67 -0.39 -2.77
CA ALA A 229 -7.53 -1.35 -3.46
C ALA A 229 -6.77 -2.65 -3.79
N ALA A 230 -5.55 -2.54 -4.32
CA ALA A 230 -4.67 -3.68 -4.58
C ALA A 230 -4.35 -4.46 -3.30
N THR A 231 -4.00 -3.76 -2.22
CA THR A 231 -3.73 -4.37 -0.91
C THR A 231 -4.95 -5.11 -0.36
N LYS A 232 -6.15 -4.51 -0.45
CA LYS A 232 -7.40 -5.17 -0.04
C LYS A 232 -7.70 -6.41 -0.86
N LYS A 233 -7.41 -6.39 -2.16
CA LYS A 233 -7.56 -7.55 -3.04
C LYS A 233 -6.62 -8.67 -2.60
N HIS A 234 -5.34 -8.38 -2.42
CA HIS A 234 -4.35 -9.34 -1.94
C HIS A 234 -4.71 -9.90 -0.55
N ALA A 235 -5.23 -9.07 0.36
CA ALA A 235 -5.68 -9.52 1.67
C ALA A 235 -6.88 -10.48 1.57
N LYS A 236 -7.86 -10.20 0.70
CA LYS A 236 -8.99 -11.11 0.45
C LYS A 236 -8.54 -12.42 -0.20
N ASP A 237 -7.66 -12.34 -1.20
CA ASP A 237 -7.12 -13.52 -1.88
C ASP A 237 -6.32 -14.38 -0.88
N ALA A 238 -5.52 -13.75 0.00
CA ALA A 238 -4.79 -14.43 1.06
C ALA A 238 -5.74 -15.05 2.11
N GLU A 239 -6.81 -14.36 2.52
CA GLU A 239 -7.82 -14.91 3.42
C GLU A 239 -8.50 -16.14 2.79
N GLN A 240 -8.80 -16.09 1.50
CA GLN A 240 -9.41 -17.19 0.77
C GLN A 240 -8.44 -18.37 0.65
N HIS A 241 -7.18 -18.13 0.29
CA HIS A 241 -6.14 -19.16 0.29
C HIS A 241 -5.90 -19.77 1.68
N ALA A 242 -5.97 -18.96 2.75
CA ALA A 242 -5.86 -19.46 4.12
C ALA A 242 -7.05 -20.35 4.50
N LYS A 243 -8.28 -19.98 4.10
CA LYS A 243 -9.49 -20.82 4.28
C LYS A 243 -9.39 -22.12 3.51
N ASP A 244 -8.93 -22.07 2.27
CA ASP A 244 -8.74 -23.26 1.41
C ASP A 244 -7.65 -24.19 1.97
N ALA A 245 -6.54 -23.62 2.46
CA ALA A 245 -5.48 -24.37 3.13
C ALA A 245 -5.98 -25.01 4.43
N ALA A 246 -6.73 -24.28 5.26
CA ALA A 246 -7.34 -24.82 6.49
C ALA A 246 -8.30 -25.99 6.19
N ASN A 247 -9.11 -25.88 5.13
CA ASN A 247 -10.00 -26.94 4.69
C ASN A 247 -9.25 -28.16 4.14
N ARG A 248 -8.14 -27.98 3.42
CA ARG A 248 -7.26 -29.09 3.01
C ARG A 248 -6.57 -29.75 4.21
N THR A 249 -6.18 -28.97 5.21
CA THR A 249 -5.50 -29.50 6.41
C THR A 249 -6.44 -30.37 7.25
N LYS A 250 -7.76 -30.07 7.29
CA LYS A 250 -8.80 -30.94 7.88
C LYS A 250 -8.89 -32.30 7.18
N TRP A 251 -8.81 -32.33 5.85
CA TRP A 251 -8.82 -33.60 5.10
C TRP A 251 -7.52 -34.39 5.29
N ILE A 252 -6.37 -33.72 5.36
CA ILE A 252 -5.07 -34.36 5.64
C ILE A 252 -5.06 -34.99 7.03
N SER A 253 -5.63 -34.32 8.05
CA SER A 253 -5.71 -34.85 9.42
C SER A 253 -6.64 -36.06 9.53
N ILE A 254 -7.76 -36.09 8.79
CA ILE A 254 -8.62 -37.29 8.69
C ILE A 254 -7.86 -38.45 8.00
N ALA A 255 -7.12 -38.16 6.93
CA ALA A 255 -6.34 -39.17 6.21
C ALA A 255 -5.17 -39.73 7.06
N THR A 256 -4.52 -38.91 7.89
CA THR A 256 -3.46 -39.37 8.80
C THR A 256 -4.01 -40.24 9.92
N ILE A 257 -5.19 -39.89 10.47
CA ILE A 257 -5.87 -40.73 11.47
C ILE A 257 -6.27 -42.08 10.87
N LEU A 258 -6.82 -42.09 9.65
CA LEU A 258 -7.14 -43.34 8.95
C LEU A 258 -5.89 -44.19 8.67
N GLY A 259 -4.77 -43.57 8.26
CA GLY A 259 -3.49 -44.25 8.08
C GLY A 259 -2.94 -44.87 9.37
N LEU A 260 -3.04 -44.15 10.50
CA LEU A 260 -2.64 -44.67 11.81
C LEU A 260 -3.51 -45.84 12.26
N ILE A 261 -4.83 -45.78 12.02
CA ILE A 261 -5.74 -46.89 12.32
C ILE A 261 -5.37 -48.13 11.49
N THR A 262 -5.04 -47.98 10.21
CA THR A 262 -4.61 -49.13 9.38
C THR A 262 -3.31 -49.76 9.86
N LEU A 263 -2.35 -48.96 10.34
CA LEU A 263 -1.10 -49.47 10.94
C LEU A 263 -1.38 -50.26 12.22
N VAL A 264 -2.29 -49.77 13.08
CA VAL A 264 -2.69 -50.48 14.30
C VAL A 264 -3.33 -51.84 13.97
N PHE A 265 -4.23 -51.88 12.98
CA PHE A 265 -4.84 -53.15 12.53
C PHE A 265 -3.79 -54.13 11.98
N MET A 266 -2.85 -53.67 11.16
CA MET A 266 -1.76 -54.53 10.67
C MET A 266 -0.87 -55.07 11.80
N THR A 267 -0.55 -54.24 12.81
CA THR A 267 0.22 -54.71 13.97
C THR A 267 -0.56 -55.70 14.83
N TRP A 268 -1.87 -55.53 14.98
CA TRP A 268 -2.72 -56.47 15.71
C TRP A 268 -2.78 -57.83 15.02
N ASP A 269 -2.93 -57.84 13.69
CA ASP A 269 -2.98 -59.07 12.90
C ASP A 269 -1.65 -59.85 13.02
N LEU A 270 -0.53 -59.13 12.94
CA LEU A 270 0.82 -59.68 13.12
C LEU A 270 1.02 -60.27 14.54
N ILE A 271 0.54 -59.58 15.58
CA ILE A 271 0.60 -60.06 16.97
C ILE A 271 -0.27 -61.30 17.14
N SER A 272 -1.46 -61.33 16.54
CA SER A 272 -2.36 -62.49 16.61
C SER A 272 -1.77 -63.73 15.95
N ALA A 273 -1.15 -63.57 14.77
CA ALA A 273 -0.45 -64.63 14.06
C ALA A 273 0.78 -65.11 14.85
N THR A 274 1.53 -64.19 15.46
CA THR A 274 2.68 -64.52 16.31
C THR A 274 2.26 -65.32 17.54
N ASN A 275 1.13 -64.99 18.17
CA ASN A 275 0.60 -65.75 19.31
C ASN A 275 0.18 -67.18 18.93
N GLN A 276 -0.34 -67.41 17.72
CA GLN A 276 -0.63 -68.77 17.23
C GLN A 276 0.65 -69.59 17.01
N HIS A 277 1.73 -68.96 16.51
CA HIS A 277 3.02 -69.63 16.38
C HIS A 277 3.67 -69.95 17.73
N ILE A 278 3.50 -69.08 18.74
CA ILE A 278 3.97 -69.33 20.11
C ILE A 278 3.22 -70.51 20.76
N ALA A 279 1.91 -70.65 20.53
CA ALA A 279 1.15 -71.80 21.02
C ALA A 279 1.66 -73.12 20.40
N THR A 280 1.87 -73.12 19.08
CA THR A 280 2.40 -74.28 18.34
C THR A 280 3.81 -74.68 18.80
N ALA A 281 4.66 -73.69 19.10
CA ALA A 281 6.00 -73.94 19.63
C ALA A 281 5.98 -74.54 21.04
N ARG A 282 4.99 -74.16 21.87
CA ARG A 282 4.82 -74.68 23.22
C ARG A 282 4.43 -76.16 23.19
N ASP A 283 3.51 -76.53 22.31
CA ASP A 283 3.09 -77.92 22.09
C ASP A 283 4.26 -78.80 21.60
N LEU A 284 5.12 -78.25 20.73
CA LEU A 284 6.31 -78.94 20.26
C LEU A 284 7.31 -79.20 21.41
N VAL A 285 7.50 -78.23 22.29
CA VAL A 285 8.40 -78.35 23.46
C VAL A 285 7.87 -79.37 24.47
N GLU A 286 6.56 -79.41 24.72
CA GLU A 286 5.95 -80.44 25.60
C GLU A 286 6.12 -81.85 25.02
N ASN A 287 5.91 -82.02 23.71
CA ASN A 287 6.11 -83.31 23.04
C ASN A 287 7.57 -83.78 23.11
N LEU A 288 8.54 -82.88 22.89
CA LEU A 288 9.96 -83.21 23.02
C LEU A 288 10.35 -83.58 24.47
N SER A 289 9.75 -82.91 25.46
CA SER A 289 9.96 -83.26 26.87
C SER A 289 9.40 -84.64 27.21
N ALA A 290 8.23 -84.98 26.67
CA ALA A 290 7.63 -86.31 26.84
C ALA A 290 8.47 -87.41 26.17
N GLU A 291 8.99 -87.15 24.97
CA GLU A 291 9.86 -88.09 24.25
C GLU A 291 11.19 -88.31 24.97
N LYS A 292 11.80 -87.25 25.50
CA LYS A 292 13.02 -87.34 26.33
C LYS A 292 12.82 -88.23 27.56
N ASN A 293 11.69 -88.10 28.26
CA ASN A 293 11.37 -88.93 29.42
C ASN A 293 11.19 -90.41 29.03
N ASN A 294 10.55 -90.69 27.90
CA ASN A 294 10.39 -92.06 27.39
C ASN A 294 11.75 -92.70 27.04
N ILE A 295 12.67 -91.92 26.43
CA ILE A 295 14.02 -92.37 26.12
C ILE A 295 14.80 -92.69 27.41
N ASN A 296 14.73 -91.82 28.41
CA ASN A 296 15.40 -92.07 29.71
C ASN A 296 14.90 -93.36 30.37
N ASN A 297 13.59 -93.60 30.37
CA ASN A 297 13.01 -94.84 30.91
C ASN A 297 13.49 -96.09 30.14
N LYS A 298 13.65 -95.99 28.81
CA LYS A 298 14.22 -97.08 28.00
C LYS A 298 15.68 -97.34 28.33
N ILE A 299 16.48 -96.29 28.56
CA ILE A 299 17.89 -96.43 28.98
C ILE A 299 17.97 -97.16 30.32
N GLU A 300 17.18 -96.74 31.31
CA GLU A 300 17.14 -97.39 32.64
C GLU A 300 16.71 -98.87 32.55
N SER A 301 15.70 -99.17 31.74
CA SER A 301 15.29 -100.54 31.43
C SER A 301 16.43 -101.37 30.81
N LEU A 302 17.17 -100.81 29.85
CA LEU A 302 18.27 -101.51 29.19
C LEU A 302 19.45 -101.73 30.15
N GLU A 303 19.75 -100.78 31.02
CA GLU A 303 20.77 -100.93 32.06
C GLU A 303 20.43 -102.09 33.02
N ILE A 304 19.16 -102.20 33.44
CA ILE A 304 18.68 -103.32 34.25
C ILE A 304 18.85 -104.66 33.52
N GLN A 305 18.50 -104.70 32.23
CA GLN A 305 18.66 -105.91 31.42
C GLN A 305 20.13 -106.33 31.28
N ILE A 306 21.03 -105.38 30.97
CA ILE A 306 22.47 -105.63 30.88
C ILE A 306 23.02 -106.15 32.21
N ARG A 307 22.61 -105.57 33.33
CA ARG A 307 23.02 -106.01 34.67
C ARG A 307 22.58 -107.44 34.95
N SER A 308 21.33 -107.79 34.62
CA SER A 308 20.80 -109.14 34.78
C SER A 308 21.51 -110.19 33.90
N LEU A 309 21.87 -109.82 32.66
CA LEU A 309 22.63 -110.66 31.74
C LEU A 309 24.05 -110.91 32.24
N THR A 310 24.69 -109.87 32.77
CA THR A 310 26.05 -109.95 33.34
C THR A 310 26.09 -110.88 34.55
N GLU A 311 25.12 -110.74 35.47
CA GLU A 311 24.99 -111.64 36.63
C GLU A 311 24.69 -113.08 36.23
N SER A 312 23.90 -113.29 35.17
CA SER A 312 23.60 -114.63 34.65
C SER A 312 24.83 -115.28 33.98
N LEU A 313 25.72 -114.50 33.38
CA LEU A 313 26.98 -114.99 32.80
C LEU A 313 28.00 -115.35 33.90
N GLU A 314 28.11 -114.55 34.96
CA GLU A 314 29.01 -114.87 36.09
C GLU A 314 28.57 -116.13 36.86
N LYS A 315 27.25 -116.35 37.02
CA LYS A 315 26.73 -117.58 37.65
C LYS A 315 26.98 -118.85 36.85
N LYS A 316 27.05 -118.76 35.52
CA LYS A 316 27.23 -119.92 34.64
C LYS A 316 28.69 -120.37 34.53
N ASN A 317 29.65 -119.51 34.92
CA ASN A 317 31.08 -119.75 34.69
C ASN A 317 31.84 -120.36 35.89
N LYS A 318 31.15 -120.72 36.99
CA LYS A 318 31.80 -121.20 38.24
C LYS A 318 31.67 -122.69 38.56
N GLY A 319 31.23 -123.53 37.63
CA GLY A 319 31.23 -124.97 37.89
C GLY A 319 31.13 -125.80 36.64
N PHE A 320 32.26 -126.17 36.04
CA PHE A 320 32.58 -127.55 35.63
C PHE A 320 34.09 -127.66 35.28
N PRO A 321 34.73 -128.82 35.53
CA PRO A 321 36.18 -128.99 35.50
C PRO A 321 36.69 -129.73 34.24
N LYS A 322 38.03 -129.84 34.16
CA LYS A 322 38.88 -130.77 33.38
C LYS A 322 39.18 -130.47 31.89
N ASN A 323 40.48 -130.21 31.69
CA ASN A 323 41.43 -130.90 30.79
C ASN A 323 41.43 -130.70 29.27
N ALA A 324 42.70 -130.68 28.80
CA ALA A 324 43.26 -130.96 27.47
C ALA A 324 43.15 -129.82 26.44
N GLN A 325 44.27 -129.16 26.09
CA GLN A 325 45.36 -129.55 25.17
C GLN A 325 45.00 -129.39 23.68
N GLU A 326 45.92 -128.74 22.96
CA GLU A 326 46.12 -128.78 21.49
C GLU A 326 45.05 -128.06 20.64
N ASN A 327 45.27 -127.50 19.46
CA ASN A 327 46.42 -127.23 18.58
C ASN A 327 45.91 -126.18 17.55
N TYR A 328 46.84 -125.44 16.93
CA TYR A 328 46.84 -124.71 15.64
C TYR A 328 45.82 -125.09 14.53
N PRO A 329 45.77 -124.42 13.33
CA PRO A 329 46.23 -123.10 12.82
C PRO A 329 45.18 -122.39 11.90
N ASN A 330 45.61 -121.32 11.17
CA ASN A 330 45.32 -120.91 9.77
C ASN A 330 43.96 -121.31 9.12
N ASP A 331 43.29 -120.53 8.27
CA ASP A 331 43.74 -119.60 7.23
C ASP A 331 42.53 -118.89 6.58
N SER A 332 42.83 -117.83 5.84
CA SER A 332 42.25 -117.47 4.54
C SER A 332 40.81 -116.92 4.39
N SER A 333 40.79 -115.73 3.76
CA SER A 333 39.94 -115.32 2.62
C SER A 333 38.43 -115.17 2.82
N HIS A 334 37.96 -113.93 2.86
CA HIS A 334 37.51 -113.23 1.65
C HIS A 334 37.58 -111.71 1.76
#